data_AF-A0A2V7S257-F1
#
_entry.id   AF-A0A2V7S257-F1
#
_cell.length_a   1.000
_cell.length_b   1.000
_cell.length_c   1.000
_cell.angle_alpha   90.00
_cell.angle_beta   90.00
_cell.angle_gamma   90.00
#
_symmetry.space_group_name_H-M   'P 1'
#
loop_
_entity.id
_entity.type
_entity.pdbx_description
1 polymer ?
#
loop_
_entity_poly.entity_id
_entity_poly.type
_entity_poly.pdbx_seq_one_letter_code
_entity_poly.pdbx_strand_id
1 'polypeptide(L)'
;MAREGSAADRHGALALEEGGSTGQTARVVARLRKPHGQKGEVAIHPLVENPGTVFAPRARLYVVTEDRKVVAGPLVVARRRAYHRDWLLGFVGVTSRAAVEPWRDHFIAVEDARADD
;
A
#
# COMPACT_ATOMS: atom_id res chain seq x y z
N MET A 1 -15.54 47.11 7.09
CA MET A 1 -15.90 46.18 5.98
C MET A 1 -14.61 45.42 5.63
N ALA A 2 -14.26 44.34 6.31
CA ALA A 2 -14.74 42.95 6.24
C ALA A 2 -14.25 42.16 5.00
N ARG A 3 -13.43 41.12 5.28
CA ARG A 3 -13.12 39.85 4.54
C ARG A 3 -11.92 39.94 3.57
N GLU A 4 -10.75 39.35 3.83
CA GLU A 4 -10.37 37.94 4.10
C GLU A 4 -10.69 36.97 2.96
N GLY A 5 -9.70 36.18 2.54
CA GLY A 5 -9.93 34.94 1.80
C GLY A 5 -8.81 34.50 0.87
N SER A 6 -7.85 33.74 1.42
CA SER A 6 -6.77 33.04 0.73
C SER A 6 -7.29 31.98 -0.27
N ALA A 7 -6.67 31.94 -1.45
CA ALA A 7 -6.74 30.86 -2.45
C ALA A 7 -5.32 30.26 -2.55
N ALA A 8 -5.06 28.99 -2.77
CA ALA A 8 -5.83 27.80 -3.10
C ALA A 8 -4.91 26.61 -2.76
N ASP A 9 -5.44 25.50 -2.27
CA ASP A 9 -4.98 24.18 -2.72
C ASP A 9 -6.01 23.12 -2.29
N ARG A 10 -6.86 22.71 -3.23
CA ARG A 10 -7.81 21.60 -3.05
C ARG A 10 -7.28 20.42 -3.83
N HIS A 11 -6.38 19.66 -3.21
CA HIS A 11 -6.14 18.29 -3.62
C HIS A 11 -7.40 17.48 -3.33
N GLY A 12 -8.12 17.13 -4.39
CA GLY A 12 -9.29 16.28 -4.35
C GLY A 12 -8.93 14.94 -3.73
N ALA A 13 -9.50 14.67 -2.55
CA ALA A 13 -9.60 13.33 -2.02
C ALA A 13 -10.37 12.49 -3.05
N LEU A 14 -9.71 11.47 -3.61
CA LEU A 14 -10.39 10.42 -4.35
C LEU A 14 -11.32 9.75 -3.35
N ALA A 15 -12.62 10.04 -3.49
CA ALA A 15 -13.68 9.38 -2.77
C ALA A 15 -13.55 7.87 -2.99
N LEU A 16 -13.34 7.15 -1.90
CA LEU A 16 -13.36 5.70 -1.87
C LEU A 16 -14.84 5.30 -2.00
N GLU A 17 -15.25 4.92 -3.20
CA GLU A 17 -16.53 4.28 -3.43
C GLU A 17 -16.58 2.99 -2.57
N GLU A 18 -17.41 3.01 -1.53
CA GLU A 18 -17.72 1.84 -0.73
C GLU A 18 -18.60 0.88 -1.55
N GLY A 19 -17.95 -0.01 -2.31
CA GLY A 19 -18.57 -1.10 -3.06
C GLY A 19 -18.05 -2.43 -2.55
N GLY A 20 -18.93 -3.21 -1.93
CA GLY A 20 -18.57 -4.46 -1.26
C GLY A 20 -17.96 -5.53 -2.18
N SER A 21 -17.03 -6.29 -1.61
CA SER A 21 -16.74 -7.65 -2.07
C SER A 21 -16.88 -8.58 -0.86
N THR A 22 -18.08 -9.12 -0.69
CA THR A 22 -18.33 -10.30 0.14
C THR A 22 -17.66 -11.50 -0.53
N GLY A 23 -16.40 -11.78 -0.19
CA GLY A 23 -15.74 -13.03 -0.58
C GLY A 23 -14.22 -13.02 -0.75
N GLN A 24 -13.55 -11.87 -0.71
CA GLN A 24 -12.09 -11.82 -0.87
C GLN A 24 -11.44 -11.62 0.51
N THR A 25 -11.04 -12.70 1.17
CA THR A 25 -10.20 -12.61 2.35
C THR A 25 -8.84 -12.08 1.92
N ALA A 26 -8.40 -10.91 2.38
CA ALA A 26 -7.05 -10.45 2.09
C ALA A 26 -6.06 -11.24 2.96
N ARG A 27 -5.13 -12.00 2.35
CA ARG A 27 -4.07 -12.70 3.08
C ARG A 27 -2.92 -11.73 3.36
N VAL A 28 -2.64 -11.47 4.63
CA VAL A 28 -1.51 -10.64 5.06
C VAL A 28 -0.19 -11.36 4.77
N VAL A 29 0.75 -10.66 4.13
CA VAL A 29 2.04 -11.20 3.67
C VAL A 29 3.26 -10.39 4.14
N ALA A 30 3.08 -9.16 4.61
CA ALA A 30 4.14 -8.36 5.24
C ALA A 30 3.60 -7.31 6.21
N ARG A 31 4.45 -6.87 7.14
CA ARG A 31 4.22 -5.64 7.91
C ARG A 31 4.89 -4.46 7.23
N LEU A 32 4.13 -3.42 6.94
CA LEU A 32 4.68 -2.17 6.42
C LEU A 32 5.31 -1.39 7.57
N ARG A 33 6.56 -0.97 7.41
CA ARG A 33 7.33 -0.28 8.44
C ARG A 33 7.22 1.23 8.25
N LYS A 34 7.97 1.76 7.28
CA LYS A 34 8.09 3.20 7.06
C LYS A 34 8.35 3.55 5.60
N PRO A 35 7.95 4.74 5.15
CA PRO A 35 8.46 5.35 3.93
C PRO A 35 9.99 5.44 3.92
N HIS A 36 10.56 5.17 2.77
CA HIS A 36 11.98 5.19 2.49
C HIS A 36 12.30 6.18 1.36
N GLY A 37 13.28 7.05 1.61
CA GLY A 37 13.66 8.11 0.68
C GLY A 37 12.51 9.07 0.36
N GLN A 38 12.62 9.72 -0.81
CA GLN A 38 11.65 10.71 -1.31
C GLN A 38 10.76 10.17 -2.45
N LYS A 39 11.11 9.01 -3.05
CA LYS A 39 10.48 8.48 -4.27
C LYS A 39 9.32 7.53 -4.02
N GLY A 40 8.68 7.60 -2.85
CA GLY A 40 7.52 6.76 -2.52
C GLY A 40 7.84 5.28 -2.28
N GLU A 41 9.09 4.93 -1.96
CA GLU A 41 9.41 3.56 -1.56
C GLU A 41 8.98 3.31 -0.11
N VAL A 42 8.66 2.05 0.22
CA VAL A 42 8.33 1.63 1.59
C VAL A 42 9.20 0.47 2.02
N ALA A 43 9.64 0.51 3.28
CA ALA A 43 10.27 -0.63 3.93
C ALA A 43 9.19 -1.58 4.46
N ILE A 44 9.30 -2.86 4.14
CA ILE A 44 8.40 -3.92 4.59
C ILE A 44 9.17 -5.06 5.24
N HIS A 45 8.58 -5.64 6.27
CA HIS A 45 9.06 -6.87 6.89
C HIS A 45 8.21 -8.05 6.40
N PRO A 46 8.76 -8.97 5.60
CA PRO A 46 8.02 -10.12 5.12
C PRO A 46 7.50 -11.01 6.26
N LEU A 47 6.30 -11.56 6.09
CA LEU A 47 5.67 -12.54 6.99
C LEU A 47 5.44 -13.88 6.29
N VAL A 48 6.13 -14.11 5.16
CA VAL A 48 6.02 -15.28 4.30
C VAL A 48 7.39 -15.89 4.05
N GLU A 49 7.43 -17.19 3.78
CA GLU A 49 8.67 -17.94 3.59
C GLU A 49 9.41 -17.56 2.29
N ASN A 50 8.66 -17.35 1.20
CA ASN A 50 9.23 -16.95 -0.10
C ASN A 50 8.78 -15.54 -0.53
N PRO A 51 9.32 -14.46 0.08
CA PRO A 51 9.00 -13.08 -0.29
C PRO A 51 9.41 -12.75 -1.73
N GLY A 52 10.41 -13.48 -2.23
CA GLY A 52 10.87 -13.44 -3.62
C GLY A 52 9.76 -13.79 -4.63
N THR A 53 8.76 -14.57 -4.27
CA THR A 53 7.65 -14.84 -5.20
C THR A 53 6.52 -13.85 -5.01
N VAL A 54 6.17 -13.55 -3.75
CA VAL A 54 5.01 -12.69 -3.41
C VAL A 54 5.20 -11.24 -3.87
N PHE A 55 6.39 -10.67 -3.67
CA PHE A 55 6.66 -9.26 -3.99
C PHE A 55 7.31 -9.08 -5.36
N ALA A 56 7.14 -10.01 -6.30
CA ALA A 56 7.75 -9.90 -7.62
C ALA A 56 7.23 -8.65 -8.36
N PRO A 57 8.01 -8.04 -9.28
CA PRO A 57 7.48 -7.00 -10.15
C PRO A 57 6.18 -7.45 -10.83
N ARG A 58 5.23 -6.53 -10.98
CA ARG A 58 3.85 -6.75 -11.47
C ARG A 58 2.90 -7.44 -10.49
N ALA A 59 3.34 -7.87 -9.31
CA ALA A 59 2.43 -8.35 -8.27
C ALA A 59 1.46 -7.24 -7.84
N ARG A 60 0.21 -7.62 -7.56
CA ARG A 60 -0.84 -6.74 -7.04
C ARG A 60 -0.95 -6.89 -5.54
N LEU A 61 -0.76 -5.80 -4.82
CA LEU A 61 -0.74 -5.77 -3.36
C LEU A 61 -1.75 -4.75 -2.86
N TYR A 62 -2.23 -4.97 -1.65
CA TYR A 62 -3.13 -4.08 -0.93
C TYR A 62 -2.48 -3.67 0.38
N VAL A 63 -2.64 -2.41 0.76
CA VAL A 63 -2.35 -1.96 2.13
C VAL A 63 -3.62 -2.15 2.94
N VAL A 64 -3.51 -2.84 4.07
CA VAL A 64 -4.64 -3.16 4.94
C VAL A 64 -4.36 -2.74 6.39
N THR A 65 -5.40 -2.38 7.12
CA THR A 65 -5.34 -2.17 8.57
C THR A 65 -5.15 -3.50 9.32
N GLU A 66 -4.95 -3.42 10.63
CA GLU A 66 -4.94 -4.61 11.51
C GLU A 66 -6.23 -5.43 11.41
N ASP A 67 -7.38 -4.76 11.24
CA ASP A 67 -8.70 -5.36 11.02
C ASP A 67 -8.90 -5.86 9.57
N ARG A 68 -7.84 -5.92 8.77
CA ARG A 68 -7.83 -6.35 7.36
C ARG A 68 -8.69 -5.50 6.42
N LYS A 69 -9.01 -4.25 6.79
CA LYS A 69 -9.68 -3.30 5.90
C LYS A 69 -8.69 -2.72 4.90
N VAL A 70 -9.03 -2.73 3.62
CA VAL A 70 -8.18 -2.15 2.56
C VAL A 70 -8.19 -0.62 2.68
N VAL A 71 -7.00 -0.03 2.73
CA VAL A 71 -6.80 1.44 2.77
C VAL A 71 -6.10 1.97 1.53
N ALA A 72 -5.41 1.11 0.78
CA ALA A 72 -4.88 1.43 -0.54
C ALA A 72 -4.70 0.16 -1.37
N GLY A 73 -4.93 0.28 -2.68
CA GLY A 73 -4.72 -0.80 -3.64
C GLY A 73 -5.80 -0.82 -4.73
N PRO A 74 -5.62 -1.64 -5.78
CA PRO A 74 -4.45 -2.49 -6.00
C PRO A 74 -3.19 -1.69 -6.34
N LEU A 75 -2.09 -1.95 -5.63
CA LEU A 75 -0.77 -1.38 -5.89
C LEU A 75 0.06 -2.38 -6.68
N VAL A 76 0.57 -1.96 -7.83
CA VAL A 76 1.42 -2.81 -8.67
C VAL A 76 2.87 -2.62 -8.29
N VAL A 77 3.57 -3.69 -7.90
CA VAL A 77 5.00 -3.64 -7.59
C VAL A 77 5.77 -3.27 -8.86
N ALA A 78 6.46 -2.13 -8.84
CA ALA A 78 7.37 -1.73 -9.91
C ALA A 78 8.75 -2.35 -9.70
N ARG A 79 9.24 -2.32 -8.47
CA ARG A 79 10.56 -2.83 -8.10
C ARG A 79 10.59 -3.27 -6.65
N ARG A 80 11.59 -4.10 -6.35
CA ARG A 80 11.90 -4.55 -4.99
C ARG A 80 13.39 -4.69 -4.79
N ARG A 81 13.87 -4.47 -3.58
CA ARG A 81 15.29 -4.64 -3.20
C ARG A 81 15.40 -5.13 -1.76
N ALA A 82 16.35 -6.02 -1.50
CA ALA A 82 16.70 -6.38 -0.12
C ALA A 82 17.31 -5.17 0.61
N TYR A 83 16.99 -5.01 1.90
CA TYR A 83 17.44 -3.91 2.74
C TYR A 83 17.57 -4.34 4.20
N HIS A 84 18.79 -4.69 4.62
CA HIS A 84 19.05 -5.34 5.91
C HIS A 84 18.15 -6.58 6.10
N ARG A 85 17.28 -6.58 7.11
CA ARG A 85 16.30 -7.65 7.40
C ARG A 85 14.93 -7.39 6.79
N ASP A 86 14.77 -6.26 6.09
CA ASP A 86 13.54 -5.81 5.45
C ASP A 86 13.73 -5.75 3.93
N TRP A 87 12.66 -5.39 3.21
CA TRP A 87 12.66 -5.16 1.77
C TRP A 87 12.16 -3.75 1.47
N LEU A 88 12.71 -3.13 0.44
CA LEU A 88 12.18 -1.89 -0.12
C LEU A 88 11.30 -2.23 -1.31
N LEU A 89 10.05 -1.76 -1.29
CA LEU A 89 9.12 -1.85 -2.41
C LEU A 89 8.90 -0.48 -3.01
N GLY A 90 8.89 -0.40 -4.33
CA GLY A 90 8.37 0.74 -5.08
C GLY A 90 7.18 0.28 -5.92
N PHE A 91 6.17 1.14 -6.03
CA PHE A 91 4.94 0.85 -6.76
C PHE A 91 4.82 1.71 -8.02
N VAL A 92 4.14 1.20 -9.04
CA VAL A 92 3.83 1.95 -10.25
C VAL A 92 2.96 3.16 -9.89
N GLY A 93 3.34 4.35 -10.34
CA GLY A 93 2.61 5.59 -10.09
C GLY A 93 2.83 6.22 -8.71
N VAL A 94 3.45 5.53 -7.76
CA VAL A 94 3.74 6.05 -6.42
C VAL A 94 5.17 6.61 -6.39
N THR A 95 5.29 7.92 -6.50
CA THR A 95 6.58 8.62 -6.72
C THR A 95 6.95 9.62 -5.63
N SER A 96 6.12 9.76 -4.60
CA SER A 96 6.31 10.72 -3.51
C SER A 96 6.25 10.04 -2.14
N ARG A 97 7.12 10.49 -1.23
CA ARG A 97 7.08 10.12 0.20
C ARG A 97 5.72 10.43 0.83
N ALA A 98 5.11 11.57 0.50
CA ALA A 98 3.85 11.99 1.10
C ALA A 98 2.72 11.01 0.82
N ALA A 99 2.71 10.38 -0.36
CA ALA A 99 1.68 9.41 -0.74
C ALA A 99 1.71 8.13 0.10
N VAL A 100 2.89 7.76 0.62
CA VAL A 100 3.10 6.53 1.40
C VAL A 100 3.20 6.77 2.91
N GLU A 101 3.24 8.03 3.31
CA GLU A 101 3.30 8.47 4.71
C GLU A 101 2.17 7.90 5.57
N PRO A 102 0.90 7.85 5.12
CA PRO A 102 -0.22 7.33 5.90
C PRO A 102 -0.17 5.82 6.13
N TRP A 103 0.65 5.08 5.37
CA TRP A 103 0.65 3.62 5.39
C TRP A 103 1.54 3.02 6.50
N ARG A 104 2.16 3.86 7.33
CA ARG A 104 2.95 3.39 8.48
C ARG A 104 2.12 2.46 9.35
N ASP A 105 2.79 1.44 9.88
CA ASP A 105 2.24 0.47 10.82
C ASP A 105 1.04 -0.35 10.30
N HIS A 106 0.71 -0.22 9.01
CA HIS A 106 -0.25 -1.07 8.32
C HIS A 106 0.41 -2.37 7.83
N PHE A 107 -0.38 -3.21 7.18
CA PHE A 107 0.06 -4.47 6.60
C PHE A 107 -0.05 -4.45 5.08
N ILE A 108 0.72 -5.32 4.44
CA ILE A 108 0.57 -5.64 3.02
C ILE A 108 -0.16 -6.97 2.91
N ALA A 109 -1.16 -7.02 2.05
CA ALA A 109 -1.93 -8.21 1.73
C ALA A 109 -1.98 -8.48 0.23
N VAL A 110 -2.27 -9.73 -0.11
CA VAL A 110 -2.67 -10.17 -1.45
C VAL A 110 -4.14 -10.56 -1.42
N GLU A 111 -4.81 -10.53 -2.57
CA GLU A 111 -6.09 -11.22 -2.73
C GLU A 111 -5.86 -12.70 -2.44
N ASP A 112 -6.59 -13.25 -1.46
CA ASP A 112 -6.73 -14.70 -1.36
C ASP A 112 -7.77 -15.08 -2.42
N ALA A 113 -7.30 -15.67 -3.50
CA ALA A 113 -8.21 -16.37 -4.39
C ALA A 113 -8.75 -17.53 -3.56
N ARG A 114 -9.99 -17.38 -3.06
CA ARG A 114 -10.75 -18.55 -2.64
C ARG A 114 -10.64 -19.52 -3.82
N ALA A 115 -10.04 -20.68 -3.60
CA ALA A 115 -10.20 -21.77 -4.54
C ALA A 115 -11.70 -22.05 -4.54
N ASP A 116 -12.39 -21.56 -5.58
CA ASP A 116 -13.69 -22.09 -5.97
C ASP A 116 -13.42 -23.58 -6.26
N ASP A 117 -13.75 -24.42 -5.29
CA ASP A 117 -13.91 -25.87 -5.43
C ASP A 117 -15.41 -26.16 -5.55
#